data_AF-A0A0S4PSU4-F1
#
_entry.id   AF-A0A0S4PSU4-F1
#
_cell.length_a   1.000
_cell.length_b   1.000
_cell.length_c   1.000
_cell.angle_alpha   90.00
_cell.angle_beta   90.00
_cell.angle_gamma   90.00
#
_symmetry.space_group_name_H-M   'P 1'
#
loop_
_entity.id
_entity.type
_entity.pdbx_description
1 polymer ?
#
loop_
_entity_poly.entity_id
_entity_poly.type
_entity_poly.pdbx_seq_one_letter_code
_entity_poly.pdbx_strand_id
1 'polypeptide(L)'
;MKIQKCENQKVFVEIPLTTQSGKTRVKTRNSFYEYGLPTATRQIPFSQKHYIEWQIGYDVDKSDKEKLALSTLQHTEFQGANGKKTKALYELSEYLHYFVQWGIITKYEIEGLTRFLQNIQEYEFLDSRNELQILRSHPVGKNI
;
A
#
# COMPACT_ATOMS: atom_id res chain seq x y z
N MET A 1 4.45 -5.23 -5.98
CA MET A 1 4.03 -6.50 -6.57
C MET A 1 3.95 -6.28 -8.05
N LYS A 2 4.48 -7.20 -8.85
CA LYS A 2 4.42 -7.10 -10.31
C LYS A 2 3.01 -7.46 -10.78
N ILE A 3 2.48 -6.71 -11.75
CA ILE A 3 1.30 -7.12 -12.51
C ILE A 3 1.70 -8.28 -13.40
N GLN A 4 1.03 -9.42 -13.25
CA GLN A 4 1.28 -10.59 -14.09
C GLN A 4 0.60 -10.45 -15.45
N LYS A 5 -0.65 -9.97 -15.45
CA LYS A 5 -1.41 -9.69 -16.66
C LYS A 5 -2.55 -8.72 -16.41
N CYS A 6 -3.01 -8.10 -17.49
CA CYS A 6 -4.25 -7.35 -17.56
C CYS A 6 -5.15 -7.98 -18.63
N GLU A 7 -6.37 -8.39 -18.27
CA GLU A 7 -7.33 -8.99 -19.20
C GLU A 7 -8.76 -8.67 -18.77
N ASN A 8 -9.68 -8.46 -19.71
CA ASN A 8 -11.09 -8.18 -19.43
C ASN A 8 -11.30 -7.09 -18.37
N GLN A 9 -10.52 -6.01 -18.46
CA GLN A 9 -10.51 -4.89 -17.51
C GLN A 9 -10.22 -5.29 -16.05
N LYS A 10 -9.42 -6.34 -15.85
CA LYS A 10 -8.96 -6.81 -14.54
C LYS A 10 -7.44 -6.81 -14.50
N VAL A 11 -6.90 -6.46 -13.33
CA VAL A 11 -5.47 -6.55 -13.03
C VAL A 11 -5.22 -7.80 -12.20
N PHE A 12 -4.26 -8.63 -12.63
CA PHE A 12 -3.87 -9.84 -11.92
C PHE A 12 -2.50 -9.63 -11.27
N VAL A 13 -2.45 -9.85 -9.94
CA VAL A 13 -1.25 -9.70 -9.12
C VAL A 13 -1.01 -10.97 -8.32
N GLU A 14 0.26 -11.35 -8.20
CA GLU A 14 0.65 -12.47 -7.35
C GLU A 14 0.99 -11.98 -5.95
N ILE A 15 0.40 -12.64 -4.94
CA ILE A 15 0.64 -12.36 -3.54
C ILE A 15 1.27 -13.60 -2.90
N PRO A 16 2.51 -13.53 -2.40
CA PRO A 16 3.14 -14.64 -1.72
C PRO A 16 2.47 -14.87 -0.36
N LEU A 17 1.93 -16.08 -0.16
CA LEU A 17 1.17 -16.43 1.05
C LEU A 17 2.01 -17.08 2.15
N THR A 18 3.25 -17.48 1.84
CA THR A 18 4.12 -18.21 2.78
C THR A 18 5.30 -17.39 3.29
N THR A 19 5.52 -16.19 2.75
CA THR A 19 6.65 -15.33 3.12
C THR A 19 6.17 -14.32 4.14
N GLN A 20 6.51 -14.51 5.42
CA GLN A 20 6.05 -13.65 6.52
C GLN A 20 6.94 -12.40 6.73
N SER A 21 8.14 -12.39 6.15
CA SER A 21 9.06 -11.25 6.17
C SER A 21 9.00 -10.50 4.85
N GLY A 22 8.11 -9.50 4.76
CA GLY A 22 7.98 -8.68 3.56
C GLY A 22 6.86 -7.66 3.65
N LYS A 23 6.53 -7.06 2.49
CA LYS A 23 5.40 -6.13 2.30
C LYS A 23 4.03 -6.79 2.50
N THR A 24 3.94 -8.09 2.29
CA THR A 24 2.72 -8.87 2.44
C THR A 24 2.88 -9.89 3.54
N ARG A 25 1.85 -10.03 4.38
CA ARG A 25 1.80 -11.00 5.47
C ARG A 25 0.42 -11.62 5.52
N VAL A 26 0.34 -12.85 5.95
CA VAL A 26 -0.96 -13.47 6.27
C VAL A 26 -1.18 -13.34 7.76
N LYS A 27 -2.34 -12.81 8.13
CA LYS A 27 -2.76 -12.63 9.52
C LYS A 27 -4.11 -13.27 9.75
N THR A 28 -4.45 -13.48 11.01
CA THR A 28 -5.74 -14.00 11.46
C THR A 28 -6.40 -13.04 12.44
N ARG A 29 -7.72 -12.93 12.38
CA ARG A 29 -8.55 -12.20 13.36
C ARG A 29 -9.93 -12.87 13.47
N ASN A 30 -10.58 -12.83 14.64
CA ASN A 30 -11.93 -13.37 14.75
C ASN A 30 -13.00 -12.35 14.33
N SER A 31 -12.69 -11.05 14.42
CA SER A 31 -13.57 -9.97 14.03
C SER A 31 -12.79 -8.80 13.41
N PHE A 32 -13.50 -7.87 12.76
CA PHE A 32 -12.89 -6.67 12.17
C PHE A 32 -12.31 -5.70 13.20
N TYR A 33 -12.76 -5.79 14.46
CA TYR A 33 -12.35 -4.92 15.56
C TYR A 33 -11.14 -5.44 16.34
N GLU A 34 -10.70 -6.66 16.04
CA GLU A 34 -9.55 -7.29 16.69
C GLU A 34 -8.23 -7.02 15.96
N TYR A 35 -7.15 -7.08 16.72
CA TYR A 35 -5.80 -7.10 16.16
C TYR A 35 -5.55 -8.36 15.35
N GLY A 36 -4.85 -8.19 14.22
CA GLY A 36 -4.40 -9.30 13.41
C GLY A 36 -3.17 -9.99 13.99
N LEU A 37 -3.27 -11.29 14.24
CA LEU A 37 -2.18 -12.13 14.71
C LEU A 37 -1.45 -12.80 13.52
N PRO A 38 -0.11 -12.88 13.52
CA PRO A 38 0.63 -13.67 12.54
C PRO A 38 0.19 -15.14 12.54
N THR A 39 0.24 -15.81 11.38
CA THR A 39 -0.13 -17.23 11.25
C THR A 39 0.88 -18.01 10.44
N ALA A 40 1.13 -19.27 10.84
CA ALA A 40 2.03 -20.18 10.15
C ALA A 40 1.30 -20.87 8.99
N THR A 41 1.19 -20.18 7.85
CA THR A 41 0.42 -20.63 6.67
C THR A 41 0.86 -21.95 6.04
N ARG A 42 2.06 -22.44 6.36
CA ARG A 42 2.52 -23.79 5.94
C ARG A 42 1.99 -24.92 6.82
N GLN A 43 1.51 -24.61 8.02
CA GLN A 43 1.08 -25.57 9.03
C GLN A 43 -0.42 -25.49 9.31
N ILE A 44 -1.00 -24.30 9.19
CA ILE A 44 -2.39 -24.02 9.55
C ILE A 44 -3.21 -23.89 8.26
N PRO A 45 -4.28 -24.71 8.08
CA PRO A 45 -5.20 -24.56 6.95
C PRO A 45 -5.88 -23.18 6.94
N PHE A 46 -6.08 -22.65 5.73
CA PHE A 46 -6.80 -21.40 5.56
C PHE A 46 -8.26 -21.51 6.00
N SER A 47 -8.76 -20.40 6.54
CA SER A 47 -10.14 -20.24 6.99
C SER A 47 -10.56 -18.79 6.79
N GLN A 48 -11.85 -18.49 6.99
CA GLN A 48 -12.38 -17.11 6.87
C GLN A 48 -11.77 -16.11 7.87
N LYS A 49 -11.06 -16.60 8.90
CA LYS A 49 -10.32 -15.75 9.83
C LYS A 49 -9.05 -15.16 9.21
N HIS A 50 -8.56 -15.74 8.11
CA HIS A 50 -7.31 -15.34 7.46
C HIS A 50 -7.53 -14.15 6.53
N TYR A 51 -6.61 -13.20 6.56
CA TYR A 51 -6.59 -12.07 5.64
C TYR A 51 -5.15 -11.70 5.26
N ILE A 52 -5.01 -10.98 4.14
CA ILE A 52 -3.74 -10.45 3.67
C ILE A 52 -3.54 -9.05 4.22
N GLU A 53 -2.50 -8.85 4.99
CA GLU A 53 -1.95 -7.53 5.26
C GLU A 53 -0.97 -7.19 4.13
N TRP A 54 -1.25 -6.12 3.37
CA TRP A 54 -0.36 -5.65 2.32
C TRP A 54 -0.02 -4.17 2.54
N GLN A 55 1.25 -3.90 2.82
CA GLN A 55 1.82 -2.56 2.76
C GLN A 55 2.06 -2.16 1.29
N ILE A 56 0.97 -1.81 0.61
CA ILE A 56 0.97 -1.39 -0.79
C ILE A 56 1.69 -0.04 -0.95
N GLY A 57 2.52 0.08 -1.98
CA GLY A 57 3.11 1.34 -2.41
C GLY A 57 2.32 1.98 -3.55
N TYR A 58 2.76 3.16 -3.97
CA TYR A 58 2.18 3.90 -5.10
C TYR A 58 3.25 4.47 -6.05
N ASP A 59 4.54 4.29 -5.75
CA ASP A 59 5.63 4.73 -6.61
C ASP A 59 6.88 3.86 -6.50
N VAL A 60 7.77 4.05 -7.47
CA VAL A 60 9.14 3.54 -7.47
C VAL A 60 10.12 4.60 -7.93
N ASP A 61 11.29 4.65 -7.30
CA ASP A 61 12.41 5.50 -7.73
C ASP A 61 13.03 4.93 -9.01
N LYS A 62 13.18 5.74 -10.06
CA LYS A 62 13.75 5.28 -11.33
C LYS A 62 15.25 4.90 -11.23
N SER A 63 15.93 5.29 -10.16
CA SER A 63 17.29 4.81 -9.85
C SER A 63 17.31 3.37 -9.31
N ASP A 64 16.21 2.90 -8.69
CA ASP A 64 16.04 1.53 -8.22
C ASP A 64 15.61 0.63 -9.40
N LYS A 65 16.59 0.15 -10.16
CA LYS A 65 16.36 -0.62 -11.40
C LYS A 65 15.65 -1.94 -11.16
N GLU A 66 15.95 -2.63 -10.06
CA GLU A 66 15.33 -3.90 -9.72
C GLU A 66 13.83 -3.72 -9.44
N LYS A 67 13.47 -2.74 -8.61
CA LYS A 67 12.07 -2.46 -8.31
C LYS A 67 11.34 -1.84 -9.49
N LEU A 68 12.01 -1.01 -10.29
CA LEU A 68 11.43 -0.43 -11.51
C LEU A 68 11.05 -1.53 -12.50
N ALA A 69 11.87 -2.57 -12.64
CA ALA A 69 11.59 -3.72 -13.51
C ALA A 69 10.31 -4.49 -13.14
N LEU A 70 9.77 -4.29 -11.93
CA LEU A 70 8.50 -4.87 -11.48
C LEU A 70 7.27 -4.08 -11.97
N SER A 71 7.46 -2.84 -12.43
CA SER A 71 6.39 -2.04 -13.04
C SER A 71 6.27 -2.36 -14.53
N THR A 72 5.04 -2.37 -15.03
CA THR A 72 4.74 -2.40 -16.47
C THR A 72 4.75 -1.00 -17.08
N LEU A 73 4.77 0.05 -16.26
CA LEU A 73 4.75 1.47 -16.63
C LEU A 73 6.07 2.19 -16.34
N GLN A 74 7.22 1.52 -16.56
CA GLN A 74 8.57 2.02 -16.23
C GLN A 74 8.92 3.36 -16.91
N HIS A 75 8.30 3.62 -18.06
CA HIS A 75 8.50 4.84 -18.85
C HIS A 75 7.82 6.07 -18.23
N THR A 76 6.82 5.87 -17.34
CA THR A 76 6.16 6.98 -16.65
C THR A 76 7.13 7.76 -15.78
N GLU A 77 6.84 9.04 -15.60
CA GLU A 77 7.73 9.97 -14.92
C GLU A 77 6.96 11.06 -14.19
N PHE A 78 7.32 11.27 -12.94
CA PHE A 78 6.94 12.45 -12.17
C PHE A 78 8.01 12.77 -11.12
N GLN A 79 8.03 14.02 -10.67
CA GLN A 79 8.91 14.45 -9.60
C GLN A 79 8.26 14.17 -8.24
N GLY A 80 8.95 13.41 -7.38
CA GLY A 80 8.48 13.20 -6.01
C GLY A 80 8.51 14.49 -5.17
N ALA A 81 7.71 14.56 -4.11
CA ALA A 81 7.64 15.73 -3.22
C ALA A 81 9.01 16.14 -2.61
N ASN A 82 9.95 15.20 -2.52
CA ASN A 82 11.31 15.47 -2.04
C ASN A 82 12.22 16.15 -3.08
N GLY A 83 11.74 16.43 -4.29
CA GLY A 83 12.41 17.15 -5.38
C GLY A 83 13.63 16.47 -5.99
N LYS A 84 14.20 15.46 -5.32
CA LYS A 84 15.51 14.87 -5.65
C LYS A 84 15.43 13.62 -6.54
N LYS A 85 14.24 13.02 -6.66
CA LYS A 85 14.10 11.69 -7.26
C LYS A 85 12.98 11.68 -8.29
N THR A 86 13.34 11.27 -9.49
CA THR A 86 12.38 10.94 -10.55
C THR A 86 11.73 9.61 -10.23
N LYS A 87 10.40 9.60 -10.21
CA LYS A 87 9.58 8.45 -9.85
C LYS A 87 8.82 7.92 -11.07
N ALA A 88 8.45 6.64 -11.02
CA ALA A 88 7.52 6.01 -11.96
C ALA A 88 6.33 5.41 -11.19
N LEU A 89 5.22 5.17 -11.90
CA LEU A 89 4.03 4.53 -11.35
C LEU A 89 4.31 3.07 -10.99
N TYR A 90 3.79 2.64 -9.85
CA TYR A 90 4.00 1.29 -9.32
C TYR A 90 2.91 0.91 -8.31
N GLU A 91 2.49 -0.36 -8.32
CA GLU A 91 1.45 -0.90 -7.43
C GLU A 91 0.14 -0.08 -7.55
N LEU A 92 -0.26 0.67 -6.52
CA LEU A 92 -1.57 1.33 -6.49
C LEU A 92 -1.79 2.31 -7.66
N SER A 93 -0.78 3.13 -7.96
CA SER A 93 -0.91 4.16 -9.01
C SER A 93 -0.94 3.55 -10.42
N GLU A 94 -0.33 2.38 -10.58
CA GLU A 94 -0.36 1.61 -11.81
C GLU A 94 -1.73 0.97 -12.04
N TYR A 95 -2.38 0.47 -10.97
CA TYR A 95 -3.76 -0.02 -11.05
C TYR A 95 -4.72 1.10 -11.41
N LEU A 96 -4.57 2.26 -10.74
CA LEU A 96 -5.36 3.44 -11.03
C LEU A 96 -5.21 3.89 -12.49
N HIS A 97 -3.99 3.89 -13.03
CA HIS A 97 -3.74 4.18 -14.44
C HIS A 97 -4.56 3.28 -15.36
N TYR A 98 -4.51 1.96 -15.16
CA TYR A 98 -5.28 1.01 -15.97
C TYR A 98 -6.79 1.18 -15.82
N PHE A 99 -7.29 1.38 -14.59
CA PHE A 99 -8.72 1.60 -14.36
C PHE A 99 -9.24 2.88 -15.01
N VAL A 100 -8.44 3.93 -15.07
CA VAL A 100 -8.78 5.14 -15.83
C VAL A 100 -8.77 4.87 -17.33
N GLN A 101 -7.75 4.17 -17.85
CA GLN A 101 -7.69 3.78 -19.27
C GLN A 101 -8.89 2.93 -19.71
N TRP A 102 -9.39 2.08 -18.83
CA TRP A 102 -10.56 1.23 -19.11
C TRP A 102 -11.90 1.92 -18.84
N GLY A 103 -11.90 3.16 -18.36
CA GLY A 103 -13.12 3.90 -18.04
C GLY A 103 -13.87 3.38 -16.81
N ILE A 104 -13.25 2.51 -16.00
CA ILE A 104 -13.79 2.08 -14.69
C ILE A 104 -13.76 3.25 -13.71
N ILE A 105 -12.69 4.04 -13.75
CA ILE A 105 -12.56 5.28 -12.99
C ILE A 105 -12.57 6.43 -13.98
N THR A 106 -13.48 7.37 -13.78
CA THR A 106 -13.66 8.52 -14.66
C THR A 106 -12.66 9.63 -14.33
N LYS A 107 -12.40 10.49 -15.33
CA LYS A 107 -11.60 11.71 -15.11
C LYS A 107 -12.21 12.60 -14.02
N TYR A 108 -13.54 12.68 -13.96
CA TYR A 108 -14.24 13.48 -12.95
C TYR A 108 -14.00 12.98 -11.52
N GLU A 109 -13.94 11.66 -11.31
CA GLU A 109 -13.59 11.08 -10.01
C GLU A 109 -12.15 11.42 -9.60
N ILE A 110 -11.20 11.37 -10.55
CA ILE A 110 -9.82 11.80 -10.31
C ILE A 110 -9.76 13.29 -9.94
N GLU A 111 -10.42 14.16 -10.70
CA GLU A 111 -10.49 15.59 -10.43
C GLU A 111 -11.17 15.90 -9.08
N GLY A 112 -12.18 15.11 -8.71
CA GLY A 112 -12.82 15.15 -7.39
C GLY A 112 -11.85 14.80 -6.26
N LEU A 113 -11.09 13.71 -6.41
CA LEU A 113 -10.06 13.31 -5.46
C LEU A 113 -8.96 14.36 -5.34
N THR A 114 -8.51 14.96 -6.45
CA THR A 114 -7.53 16.05 -6.43
C THR A 114 -8.04 17.24 -5.63
N ARG A 115 -9.28 17.68 -5.86
CA ARG A 115 -9.90 18.76 -5.08
C ARG A 115 -10.00 18.41 -3.60
N PHE A 116 -10.39 17.18 -3.27
CA PHE A 116 -10.43 16.74 -1.87
C PHE A 116 -9.05 16.87 -1.23
N LEU A 117 -8.00 16.30 -1.85
CA LEU A 117 -6.63 16.33 -1.31
C LEU A 117 -6.07 17.75 -1.17
N GLN A 118 -6.38 18.65 -2.10
CA GLN A 118 -5.96 20.06 -2.04
C GLN A 118 -6.59 20.84 -0.87
N ASN A 119 -7.73 20.38 -0.35
CA ASN A 119 -8.43 21.03 0.75
C ASN A 119 -8.08 20.45 2.13
N ILE A 120 -7.35 19.32 2.20
CA ILE A 120 -6.89 18.76 3.47
C ILE A 120 -5.83 19.68 4.06
N GLN A 121 -6.03 20.10 5.30
CA GLN A 121 -5.07 20.93 6.01
C GLN A 121 -3.96 20.07 6.64
N GLU A 122 -2.75 20.62 6.76
CA GLU A 122 -1.58 19.89 7.27
C GLU A 122 -1.80 19.31 8.67
N TYR A 123 -2.52 20.02 9.55
CA TYR A 123 -2.84 19.54 10.90
C TYR A 123 -3.80 18.34 10.91
N GLU A 124 -4.45 18.03 9.79
CA GLU A 124 -5.31 16.87 9.63
C GLU A 124 -4.56 15.63 9.18
N PHE A 125 -3.27 15.75 8.80
CA PHE A 125 -2.44 14.60 8.46
C PHE A 125 -2.17 13.72 9.67
N LEU A 126 -2.08 12.41 9.45
CA LEU A 126 -1.94 11.43 10.54
C LEU A 126 -0.67 11.65 11.38
N ASP A 127 0.40 12.14 10.77
CA ASP A 127 1.69 12.44 11.38
C ASP A 127 1.77 13.83 12.03
N SER A 128 0.79 14.70 11.76
CA SER A 128 0.68 16.04 12.34
C SER A 128 -0.34 16.14 13.48
N ARG A 129 -1.31 15.22 13.55
CA ARG A 129 -2.37 15.23 14.59
C ARG A 129 -1.80 14.98 15.98
N ASN A 130 -2.07 15.91 16.91
CA ASN A 130 -1.67 15.79 18.32
C ASN A 130 -2.25 14.54 19.01
N GLU A 131 -3.46 14.12 18.63
CA GLU A 131 -4.16 12.96 19.19
C GLU A 131 -3.53 11.61 18.81
N LEU A 132 -2.71 11.58 17.75
CA LEU A 132 -2.09 10.36 17.22
C LEU A 132 -0.58 10.29 17.51
N GLN A 133 -0.09 11.10 18.44
CA GLN A 133 1.32 11.16 18.80
C GLN A 133 1.81 9.89 19.49
N ILE A 134 3.05 9.53 19.18
CA ILE A 134 3.77 8.48 19.90
C ILE A 134 4.29 9.09 21.22
N LEU A 135 3.65 8.74 22.33
CA LEU A 135 4.02 9.20 23.66
C LEU A 135 4.85 8.13 24.39
N ARG A 136 5.78 8.59 25.24
CA ARG A 136 6.48 7.73 26.19
C ARG A 136 5.92 7.98 27.58
N SER A 137 5.51 6.91 28.26
CA SER A 137 5.14 7.00 29.68
C SER A 137 6.37 7.25 30.54
N HIS A 138 6.15 7.71 31.78
CA HIS A 138 7.22 7.78 32.77
C HIS A 138 7.82 6.38 33.02
N PRO A 139 9.14 6.28 33.29
CA PRO A 139 9.76 5.01 33.66
C PRO A 139 9.10 4.40 34.90
N VAL A 140 8.83 3.11 34.86
CA VAL A 140 8.31 2.34 36.00
C VAL A 140 9.35 1.30 36.39
N GLY A 141 9.80 1.31 37.64
CA GLY A 141 10.69 0.29 38.16
C GLY A 141 10.04 -1.09 38.06
N LYS A 142 10.72 -2.04 37.42
CA LYS A 142 10.32 -3.45 37.36
C LYS A 142 11.44 -4.29 37.96
N ASN A 143 11.12 -5.07 38.98
CA ASN A 143 11.96 -6.20 39.39
C ASN A 143 11.68 -7.32 38.40
N ILE A 144 12.70 -7.71 37.63
CA ILE A 144 12.67 -8.81 36.66
C ILE A 144 13.39 -10.00 37.28
#